data_AF-D9PIZ9-F1
#
_entry.id   AF-D9PIZ9-F1
#
_cell.length_a   1.000
_cell.length_b   1.000
_cell.length_c   1.000
_cell.angle_alpha   90.00
_cell.angle_beta   90.00
_cell.angle_gamma   90.00
#
_symmetry.space_group_name_H-M   'P 1'
#
loop_
_entity.id
_entity.type
_entity.pdbx_description
1 polymer ?
#
loop_
_entity_poly.entity_id
_entity_poly.type
_entity_poly.pdbx_seq_one_letter_code
_entity_poly.pdbx_strand_id
1 'polypeptide(L)'
;RVVRLNSDFGLANINQHIARIRVKDPSVFSDFVFHWLSQPSVRANYGLITTGQAYPQISLKQVRETLIPLPILEEQTAIATVLSDMDAELAALEARRDKTRALKQGMMQELLTGRIRLA
;
A
#
# COMPACT_ATOMS: atom_id res chain seq x y z
N ARG A 1 3.23 -8.32 1.52
CA ARG A 1 2.88 -6.91 1.23
C ARG A 1 1.78 -6.52 2.20
N VAL A 2 1.82 -5.30 2.75
CA VAL A 2 0.76 -4.77 3.62
C VAL A 2 -0.15 -3.88 2.77
N VAL A 3 -1.45 -3.93 3.03
CA VAL A 3 -2.44 -3.16 2.28
C VAL A 3 -3.50 -2.66 3.25
N ARG A 4 -3.94 -1.41 3.06
CA ARG A 4 -5.09 -0.86 3.76
C ARG A 4 -6.38 -1.32 3.07
N LEU A 5 -7.36 -1.69 3.87
CA LEU A 5 -8.72 -1.93 3.41
C LEU A 5 -9.57 -0.70 3.74
N ASN A 6 -10.27 -0.19 2.74
CA ASN A 6 -11.19 0.92 2.92
C ASN A 6 -12.49 0.43 3.59
N SER A 7 -13.24 1.34 4.20
CA SER A 7 -14.49 1.02 4.89
C SER A 7 -15.61 0.50 3.97
N ASP A 8 -15.51 0.78 2.67
CA ASP A 8 -16.43 0.36 1.61
C ASP A 8 -16.09 -1.02 0.99
N PHE A 9 -15.07 -1.71 1.50
CA PHE A 9 -14.60 -2.99 0.95
C PHE A 9 -15.63 -4.14 1.02
N GLY A 10 -16.67 -4.01 1.85
CA GLY A 10 -17.72 -5.02 1.98
C GLY A 10 -17.29 -6.31 2.69
N LEU A 11 -18.05 -7.39 2.47
CA LEU A 11 -17.78 -8.71 3.04
C LEU A 11 -16.84 -9.50 2.14
N ALA A 12 -15.78 -10.05 2.72
CA ALA A 12 -14.81 -10.87 2.01
C ALA A 12 -14.26 -12.00 2.89
N ASN A 13 -13.90 -13.11 2.25
CA ASN A 13 -13.17 -14.21 2.87
C ASN A 13 -11.67 -14.04 2.62
N ILE A 14 -10.85 -14.34 3.63
CA ILE A 14 -9.39 -14.34 3.53
C ILE A 14 -8.87 -15.78 3.48
N ASN A 15 -7.86 -16.03 2.64
CA ASN A 15 -7.18 -17.31 2.62
C ASN A 15 -6.16 -17.42 3.78
N GLN A 16 -5.59 -18.61 3.96
CA GLN A 16 -4.62 -18.89 5.03
C GLN A 16 -3.29 -18.12 4.94
N HIS A 17 -3.03 -17.43 3.83
CA HIS A 17 -1.81 -16.67 3.58
C HIS A 17 -2.00 -15.16 3.81
N ILE A 18 -3.19 -14.74 4.26
CA ILE A 18 -3.51 -13.34 4.57
C ILE A 18 -3.80 -13.22 6.07
N ALA A 19 -3.06 -12.33 6.73
CA ALA A 19 -3.32 -11.94 8.11
C ALA A 19 -4.12 -10.61 8.12
N ARG A 20 -5.23 -10.59 8.86
CA ARG A 20 -5.99 -9.36 9.12
C ARG A 20 -5.54 -8.74 10.43
N ILE A 21 -4.98 -7.54 10.36
CA ILE A 21 -4.59 -6.75 11.53
C ILE A 21 -5.71 -5.73 11.80
N ARG A 22 -6.17 -5.65 13.05
CA ARG A 22 -7.15 -4.65 13.49
C ARG A 22 -6.62 -3.97 14.74
N VAL A 23 -6.35 -2.67 14.62
CA VAL A 23 -6.05 -1.81 15.76
C VAL A 23 -7.35 -1.58 16.53
N LYS A 24 -7.34 -1.86 17.83
CA LYS A 24 -8.49 -1.66 18.73
C LYS A 24 -8.26 -0.57 19.77
N ASP A 25 -7.00 -0.23 20.01
CA ASP A 25 -6.61 0.76 21.01
C ASP A 25 -6.81 2.17 20.43
N PRO A 26 -7.59 3.05 21.08
CA PRO A 26 -7.82 4.42 20.60
C PRO A 26 -6.57 5.30 20.67
N SER A 27 -5.55 4.92 21.44
CA SER A 27 -4.26 5.63 21.50
C SER A 27 -3.30 5.31 20.35
N VAL A 28 -3.71 4.41 19.44
CA VAL A 28 -2.90 3.97 18.31
C VAL A 28 -3.54 4.40 17.00
N PHE A 29 -2.83 5.21 16.23
CA PHE A 29 -3.27 5.62 14.92
C PHE A 29 -3.02 4.51 13.89
N SER A 30 -4.09 4.02 13.24
CA SER A 30 -3.99 2.87 12.33
C SER A 30 -3.07 3.12 11.14
N ASP A 31 -3.03 4.35 10.63
CA ASP A 31 -2.27 4.69 9.44
C ASP A 31 -0.77 4.75 9.76
N PHE A 32 -0.42 5.10 11.00
CA PHE A 32 0.95 4.98 11.49
C PHE A 32 1.41 3.52 11.51
N VAL A 33 0.58 2.61 12.03
CA VAL A 33 0.86 1.16 12.03
C VAL A 33 1.02 0.62 10.60
N PHE A 34 0.17 1.07 9.67
CA PHE A 34 0.27 0.71 8.25
C PHE A 34 1.62 1.13 7.66
N HIS A 35 2.03 2.39 7.87
CA HIS A 35 3.29 2.92 7.36
C HIS A 35 4.50 2.21 7.98
N TRP A 36 4.48 1.95 9.30
CA TRP A 36 5.53 1.21 9.99
C TRP A 36 5.70 -0.20 9.41
N LEU A 37 4.60 -0.96 9.29
CA LEU A 37 4.63 -2.33 8.77
C LEU A 37 4.99 -2.41 7.28
N SER A 38 4.81 -1.32 6.54
CA SER A 38 5.13 -1.24 5.11
C SER A 38 6.60 -0.94 4.83
N GLN A 39 7.40 -0.63 5.86
CA GLN A 39 8.82 -0.34 5.68
C GLN A 39 9.60 -1.52 5.08
N PRO A 40 10.59 -1.25 4.21
CA PRO A 40 11.44 -2.30 3.63
C PRO A 40 12.18 -3.13 4.69
N SER A 41 12.60 -2.51 5.79
CA SER A 41 13.27 -3.16 6.93
C SER A 41 12.39 -4.21 7.60
N VAL A 42 11.13 -3.86 7.89
CA VAL A 42 10.13 -4.77 8.47
C VAL A 42 9.83 -5.91 7.50
N ARG A 43 9.68 -5.61 6.20
CA ARG A 43 9.49 -6.63 5.17
C ARG A 43 10.68 -7.58 5.07
N ALA A 44 11.90 -7.06 5.15
CA ALA A 44 13.12 -7.87 5.15
C ALA A 44 13.20 -8.76 6.40
N ASN A 45 12.87 -8.22 7.58
CA ASN A 45 12.80 -9.00 8.81
C ASN A 45 11.82 -10.17 8.69
N TYR A 46 10.62 -9.92 8.15
CA TYR A 46 9.66 -10.99 7.87
C TYR A 46 10.21 -12.06 6.93
N GLY A 47 11.00 -11.68 5.92
CA GLY A 47 11.68 -12.62 5.01
C GLY A 47 12.74 -13.48 5.68
N LEU A 48 13.35 -13.02 6.79
CA LEU A 48 14.33 -13.79 7.55
C LEU A 48 13.68 -14.78 8.53
N ILE A 49 12.51 -14.44 9.06
CA ILE A 49 11.82 -15.26 10.07
C ILE A 49 10.75 -16.18 9.47
N THR A 50 10.49 -16.14 8.16
CA THR A 50 9.51 -17.02 7.53
C THR A 50 9.84 -18.49 7.76
N THR A 51 8.82 -19.26 8.15
CA THR A 51 8.93 -20.71 8.33
C THR A 51 8.65 -21.45 7.02
N GLY A 52 9.42 -22.50 6.73
CA GLY A 52 9.23 -23.40 5.58
C GLY A 52 10.25 -23.20 4.46
N GLN A 53 10.90 -24.30 4.03
CA GLN A 53 11.93 -24.30 2.97
C GLN A 53 11.36 -24.10 1.55
N ALA A 54 10.10 -24.49 1.32
CA ALA A 54 9.44 -24.45 0.01
C ALA A 54 8.43 -23.31 -0.17
N TYR A 55 7.75 -22.91 0.92
CA TYR A 55 6.78 -21.82 0.93
C TYR A 55 7.00 -20.95 2.17
N PRO A 56 7.82 -19.89 2.08
CA PRO A 56 8.06 -19.01 3.21
C PRO A 56 6.76 -18.33 3.63
N GLN A 57 6.26 -18.70 4.81
CA GLN A 57 5.05 -18.13 5.39
C GLN A 57 5.35 -17.48 6.74
N ILE A 58 4.73 -16.31 6.96
CA ILE A 58 4.72 -15.65 8.26
C ILE A 58 3.54 -16.20 9.04
N SER A 59 3.80 -16.78 10.21
CA SER A 59 2.75 -17.25 11.11
C SER A 59 2.03 -16.08 11.80
N LEU A 60 0.77 -16.28 12.22
CA LEU A 60 0.04 -15.28 13.00
C LEU A 60 0.73 -14.93 14.32
N LYS A 61 1.50 -15.87 14.89
CA LYS A 61 2.31 -15.63 16.08
C LYS A 61 3.39 -14.58 15.80
N GLN A 62 4.15 -14.74 14.72
CA GLN A 62 5.20 -13.80 14.32
C GLN A 62 4.65 -12.40 14.01
N VAL A 63 3.47 -12.33 13.38
CA VAL A 63 2.79 -11.03 13.16
C VAL A 63 2.46 -10.35 14.50
N ARG A 64 2.00 -11.09 15.52
CA ARG A 64 1.68 -10.53 16.84
C ARG A 64 2.91 -10.13 17.65
N GLU A 65 4.02 -10.81 17.45
CA GLU A 65 5.30 -10.53 18.12
C GLU A 65 6.08 -9.39 17.46
N THR A 66 5.57 -8.83 16.35
CA THR A 66 6.20 -7.70 15.69
C THR A 66 6.15 -6.47 16.58
N LEU A 67 7.33 -5.96 16.91
CA LEU A 67 7.48 -4.76 17.71
C LEU A 67 7.24 -3.52 16.85
N ILE A 68 6.40 -2.62 17.36
CA ILE A 68 6.05 -1.35 16.73
C ILE A 68 6.36 -0.25 17.75
N PRO A 69 7.23 0.72 17.43
CA PRO A 69 7.41 1.88 18.28
C PRO A 69 6.14 2.71 18.23
N LEU A 70 5.55 3.00 19.39
CA LEU A 70 4.32 3.78 19.49
C LEU A 70 4.64 5.08 20.23
N PRO A 71 5.04 6.16 19.51
CA PRO A 71 5.18 7.48 20.11
C PRO A 71 3.81 8.02 20.55
N ILE A 72 3.76 9.25 21.08
CA ILE A 72 2.48 9.87 21.44
C ILE A 72 1.55 10.00 20.22
N LEU A 73 0.23 9.97 20.45
CA LEU A 73 -0.76 9.95 19.37
C LEU A 73 -0.59 11.10 18.37
N GLU A 74 -0.26 12.29 18.85
CA GLU A 74 -0.03 13.47 18.00
C GLU A 74 1.12 13.25 17.01
N GLU A 75 2.24 12.66 17.46
CA GLU A 75 3.38 12.34 16.61
C GLU A 75 3.05 11.22 15.63
N GLN A 76 2.31 10.19 16.07
CA GLN A 76 1.83 9.14 15.18
C GLN A 76 0.98 9.72 14.03
N THR A 77 0.05 10.62 14.37
CA THR A 77 -0.81 11.29 13.39
C THR A 77 0.02 12.15 12.44
N ALA A 78 0.90 13.01 12.96
CA ALA A 78 1.72 13.89 12.12
C ALA A 78 2.57 13.11 11.11
N ILE A 79 3.27 12.06 11.54
CA ILE A 79 4.09 11.21 10.67
C ILE A 79 3.21 10.54 9.60
N ALA A 80 2.13 9.91 10.03
CA ALA A 80 1.26 9.16 9.12
C ALA A 80 0.55 10.06 8.10
N THR A 81 0.14 11.27 8.49
CA THR A 81 -0.46 12.25 7.59
C THR A 81 0.51 12.64 6.49
N VAL A 82 1.74 13.06 6.83
CA VAL A 82 2.75 13.45 5.83
C VAL A 82 3.03 12.32 4.84
N LEU A 83 3.20 11.09 5.33
CA LEU A 83 3.43 9.94 4.46
C LEU A 83 2.22 9.62 3.56
N SER A 84 1.01 9.77 4.09
CA SER A 84 -0.22 9.50 3.32
C SER A 84 -0.46 10.56 2.25
N ASP A 85 -0.13 11.83 2.53
CA ASP A 85 -0.21 12.93 1.57
C ASP A 85 0.77 12.70 0.41
N MET A 86 2.00 12.27 0.71
CA MET A 86 2.99 11.90 -0.30
C MET A 86 2.51 10.74 -1.18
N ASP A 87 1.95 9.68 -0.59
CA ASP A 87 1.39 8.55 -1.33
C ASP A 87 0.22 8.98 -2.24
N ALA A 88 -0.65 9.88 -1.75
CA ALA A 88 -1.76 10.42 -2.52
C ALA A 88 -1.27 11.27 -3.71
N GLU A 89 -0.24 12.09 -3.51
CA GLU A 89 0.38 12.89 -4.57
C GLU A 89 1.02 11.99 -5.63
N LEU A 90 1.76 10.96 -5.21
CA LEU A 90 2.36 9.97 -6.12
C LEU A 90 1.28 9.27 -6.96
N ALA A 91 0.20 8.82 -6.34
CA ALA A 91 -0.91 8.17 -7.04
C ALA A 91 -1.56 9.11 -8.07
N ALA A 92 -1.74 10.40 -7.73
CA ALA A 92 -2.28 11.39 -8.65
C ALA A 92 -1.34 11.64 -9.86
N LEU A 93 -0.03 11.70 -9.61
CA LEU A 93 0.98 11.86 -10.66
C LEU A 93 1.06 10.64 -11.58
N GLU A 94 0.97 9.43 -11.04
CA GLU A 94 0.92 8.20 -11.82
C GLU A 94 -0.34 8.14 -12.70
N ALA A 95 -1.51 8.45 -12.14
CA ALA A 95 -2.75 8.52 -12.91
C ALA A 95 -2.67 9.54 -14.05
N ARG A 96 -2.09 10.72 -13.79
CA ARG A 96 -1.87 11.75 -14.83
C ARG A 96 -0.91 11.27 -15.91
N ARG A 97 0.18 10.62 -15.52
CA ARG A 97 1.18 10.04 -16.45
C ARG A 97 0.53 9.01 -17.37
N ASP A 98 -0.26 8.11 -16.82
CA ASP A 98 -0.88 7.02 -17.57
C ASP A 98 -1.96 7.54 -18.52
N LYS A 99 -2.79 8.50 -18.06
CA LYS A 99 -3.74 9.21 -18.92
C LYS A 99 -3.05 9.92 -20.09
N THR A 100 -1.92 10.56 -19.83
CA THR A 100 -1.14 11.26 -20.86
C THR A 100 -0.56 10.29 -21.88
N ARG A 101 -0.05 9.13 -21.43
CA ARG A 101 0.45 8.06 -22.30
C ARG A 101 -0.67 7.49 -23.18
N ALA A 102 -1.84 7.23 -22.61
CA ALA A 102 -3.01 6.76 -23.34
C ALA A 102 -3.46 7.77 -24.40
N LEU A 103 -3.51 9.06 -24.06
CA LEU A 103 -3.85 10.11 -25.02
C LEU A 103 -2.83 10.18 -26.16
N LYS A 104 -1.53 10.17 -25.85
CA LYS A 104 -0.47 10.15 -26.87
C LYS A 104 -0.63 8.96 -27.82
N GLN A 105 -0.89 7.77 -27.27
CA GLN A 105 -1.10 6.56 -28.07
C GLN A 105 -2.33 6.67 -28.97
N GLY A 106 -3.45 7.17 -28.45
CA GLY A 106 -4.67 7.41 -29.22
C GLY A 106 -4.44 8.43 -30.34
N MET A 107 -3.77 9.55 -30.04
CA MET A 107 -3.46 10.57 -31.03
C MET A 107 -2.54 10.04 -32.14
N MET A 108 -1.51 9.27 -31.78
CA MET A 108 -0.65 8.61 -32.79
C MET A 108 -1.47 7.67 -33.68
N GLN A 109 -2.41 6.91 -33.13
CA GLN A 109 -3.28 6.05 -33.91
C GLN A 109 -4.16 6.85 -34.89
N GLU A 110 -4.78 7.93 -34.45
CA GLU A 110 -5.62 8.77 -35.31
C GLU A 110 -4.83 9.49 -36.41
N LEU A 111 -3.61 9.96 -36.11
CA LEU A 111 -2.73 10.63 -37.07
C LEU A 111 -2.12 9.65 -38.09
N LEU A 112 -1.59 8.51 -37.63
CA LEU A 112 -0.92 7.52 -38.48
C LEU A 112 -1.89 6.72 -39.35
N THR A 113 -3.15 6.60 -38.93
CA THR A 113 -4.20 6.02 -39.78
C THR A 113 -4.88 7.06 -40.68
N GLY A 114 -4.45 8.32 -40.63
CA GLY A 114 -4.97 9.40 -41.48
C GLY A 114 -6.41 9.81 -41.18
N ARG A 115 -6.97 9.37 -40.05
CA ARG A 115 -8.31 9.74 -39.58
C ARG A 115 -8.38 11.21 -39.16
N ILE A 116 -7.28 11.73 -38.62
CA ILE A 116 -7.10 13.17 -38.34
C ILE A 116 -5.86 13.64 -39.11
N ARG A 117 -5.96 14.80 -39.77
CA ARG A 117 -4.83 15.47 -40.43
C ARG A 117 -4.53 16.78 -39.72
N LEU A 118 -3.25 17.04 -39.47
CA LEU A 118 -2.79 18.35 -39.01
C LEU A 118 -2.78 19.30 -40.22
N ALA A 119 -3.39 20.48 -40.08
CA ALA A 119 -3.37 21.54 -41.07
C ALA A 119 -2.05 22.33 -41.00
#